data_AF-A0A8J9Z1D9-F1
#
_entry.id   AF-A0A8J9Z1D9-F1
#
_cell.length_a   1.000
_cell.length_b   1.000
_cell.length_c   1.000
_cell.angle_alpha   90.00
_cell.angle_beta   90.00
_cell.angle_gamma   90.00
#
_symmetry.space_group_name_H-M   'P 1'
#
loop_
_entity.id
_entity.type
_entity.pdbx_description
1 polymer ?
#
loop_
_entity_poly.entity_id
_entity_poly.type
_entity_poly.pdbx_seq_one_letter_code
_entity_poly.pdbx_strand_id
1 'polypeptide(L)'
;MAMHKYGSVLSESRRSAQNKTSERNEMFQKLDRLEERARKLQKDFDSLQDFADDLTRRFERHATYLSAEALRMDLFRSILDQRLSDRDREILCHYIGYFLYYVLVRIGEELPQYRTVKSYRRLRSQEDRDPALKTLRCRITEDLGVDEIVFEELLHFYKDYCQPECFSVFQIGEAPKEEVLLAIRGKVSVTRSKIAVSTPSTYVT
;
A
#
# COMPACT_ATOMS: atom_id res chain seq x y z
N MET A 1 -38.63 -75.79 -48.34
CA MET A 1 -38.49 -74.32 -48.27
C MET A 1 -38.54 -73.75 -46.83
N ALA A 2 -38.04 -74.45 -45.80
CA ALA A 2 -38.05 -73.96 -44.41
C ALA A 2 -36.67 -73.47 -43.90
N MET A 3 -35.55 -73.90 -44.51
CA MET A 3 -34.20 -73.58 -44.01
C MET A 3 -33.71 -72.15 -44.30
N HIS A 4 -34.22 -71.47 -45.34
CA HIS A 4 -33.79 -70.09 -45.64
C HIS A 4 -34.39 -69.02 -44.70
N LYS A 5 -35.57 -69.27 -44.09
CA LYS A 5 -36.20 -68.32 -43.16
C LYS A 5 -35.49 -68.27 -41.79
N TYR A 6 -35.02 -69.41 -41.28
CA TYR A 6 -34.34 -69.46 -39.98
C TYR A 6 -32.93 -68.83 -39.99
N GLY A 7 -32.20 -68.89 -41.10
CA GLY A 7 -30.91 -68.20 -41.25
C GLY A 7 -31.03 -66.67 -41.30
N SER A 8 -32.15 -66.15 -41.83
CA SER A 8 -32.42 -64.70 -41.88
C SER A 8 -32.71 -64.14 -40.49
N VAL A 9 -33.54 -64.82 -39.69
CA VAL A 9 -33.91 -64.36 -38.34
C VAL A 9 -32.73 -64.40 -37.36
N LEU A 10 -31.86 -65.41 -37.46
CA LEU A 10 -30.66 -65.48 -36.63
C LEU A 10 -29.61 -64.43 -36.99
N SER A 11 -29.51 -64.05 -38.27
CA SER A 11 -28.59 -63.00 -38.72
C SER A 11 -29.12 -61.59 -38.38
N GLU A 12 -30.43 -61.37 -38.45
CA GLU A 12 -31.08 -60.13 -37.98
C GLU A 12 -31.00 -59.96 -36.46
N SER A 13 -31.21 -61.03 -35.69
CA SER A 13 -31.08 -61.02 -34.23
C SER A 13 -29.64 -60.73 -33.79
N ARG A 14 -28.63 -61.31 -34.46
CA ARG A 14 -27.21 -60.98 -34.22
C ARG A 14 -26.87 -59.54 -34.58
N ARG A 15 -27.36 -59.00 -35.70
CA ARG A 15 -27.17 -57.58 -36.07
C ARG A 15 -27.85 -56.63 -35.08
N SER A 16 -29.04 -56.96 -34.61
CA SER A 16 -29.74 -56.18 -33.58
C SER A 16 -29.01 -56.17 -32.25
N ALA A 17 -28.50 -57.33 -31.80
CA ALA A 17 -27.69 -57.42 -30.58
C ALA A 17 -26.37 -56.66 -30.72
N GLN A 18 -25.72 -56.74 -31.88
CA GLN A 18 -24.46 -56.03 -32.15
C GLN A 18 -24.65 -54.50 -32.19
N ASN A 19 -25.74 -54.02 -32.78
CA ASN A 19 -26.11 -52.59 -32.77
C ASN A 19 -26.39 -52.09 -31.35
N LYS A 20 -27.18 -52.83 -30.55
CA LYS A 20 -27.44 -52.48 -29.15
C LYS A 20 -26.17 -52.42 -28.30
N THR A 21 -25.22 -53.32 -28.57
CA THR A 21 -23.93 -53.34 -27.88
C THR A 21 -23.06 -52.15 -28.30
N SER A 22 -23.09 -51.77 -29.58
CA SER A 22 -22.41 -50.57 -30.08
C SER A 22 -23.00 -49.28 -29.48
N GLU A 23 -24.33 -49.13 -29.46
CA GLU A 23 -25.03 -47.99 -28.87
C GLU A 23 -24.73 -47.86 -27.37
N ARG A 24 -24.69 -49.00 -26.65
CA ARG A 24 -24.32 -49.04 -25.23
C ARG A 24 -22.88 -48.59 -25.01
N ASN A 25 -21.94 -49.03 -25.84
CA ASN A 25 -20.54 -48.63 -25.75
C ASN A 25 -20.36 -47.14 -26.07
N GLU A 26 -21.09 -46.60 -27.05
CA GLU A 26 -21.10 -45.16 -27.33
C GLU A 26 -21.66 -44.33 -26.17
N MET A 27 -22.71 -44.82 -25.50
CA MET A 27 -23.25 -44.16 -24.30
C MET A 27 -22.25 -44.13 -23.16
N PHE A 28 -21.53 -45.22 -22.89
CA PHE A 28 -20.47 -45.24 -21.87
C PHE A 28 -19.34 -44.25 -22.20
N GLN A 29 -18.89 -44.20 -23.46
CA GLN A 29 -17.89 -43.21 -23.86
C GLN A 29 -18.39 -41.76 -23.71
N LYS A 30 -19.68 -41.50 -23.95
CA LYS A 30 -20.28 -40.18 -23.72
C LYS A 30 -20.36 -39.84 -22.23
N LEU A 31 -20.69 -40.81 -21.38
CA LEU A 31 -20.71 -40.66 -19.93
C LEU A 31 -19.31 -40.35 -19.39
N ASP A 32 -18.29 -41.09 -19.81
CA ASP A 32 -16.90 -40.85 -19.39
C ASP A 32 -16.43 -39.43 -19.78
N ARG A 33 -16.79 -38.97 -20.98
CA ARG A 33 -16.49 -37.60 -21.43
C ARG A 33 -17.25 -36.54 -20.65
N LEU A 34 -18.48 -36.82 -20.25
CA LEU A 34 -19.29 -35.91 -19.42
C LEU A 34 -18.74 -35.83 -18.01
N GLU A 35 -18.33 -36.96 -17.43
CA GLU A 35 -17.73 -37.02 -16.10
C GLU A 35 -16.39 -36.27 -16.07
N GLU A 36 -15.54 -36.46 -17.08
CA GLU A 36 -14.29 -35.74 -17.19
C GLU A 36 -14.49 -34.22 -17.36
N ARG A 37 -15.49 -33.82 -18.15
CA ARG A 37 -15.87 -32.40 -18.26
C ARG A 37 -16.42 -31.85 -16.95
N ALA A 38 -17.24 -32.61 -16.24
CA ALA A 38 -17.78 -32.20 -14.94
C ALA A 38 -16.66 -31.99 -13.91
N ARG A 39 -15.68 -32.90 -13.85
CA ARG A 39 -14.50 -32.73 -12.98
C ARG A 39 -13.67 -31.51 -13.36
N LYS A 40 -13.46 -31.28 -14.66
CA LYS A 40 -12.75 -30.09 -15.14
C LYS A 40 -13.48 -28.80 -14.74
N LEU A 41 -14.79 -28.75 -14.98
CA LEU A 41 -15.62 -27.61 -14.58
C LEU A 41 -15.60 -27.37 -13.07
N GLN A 42 -15.64 -28.44 -12.26
CA GLN A 42 -15.54 -28.31 -10.81
C GLN A 42 -14.21 -27.69 -10.39
N LYS A 43 -13.10 -28.16 -10.96
CA LYS A 43 -11.77 -27.61 -10.69
C LYS A 43 -11.64 -26.13 -11.13
N ASP A 44 -12.19 -25.81 -12.29
CA ASP A 44 -12.20 -24.43 -12.79
C ASP A 44 -13.07 -23.52 -11.89
N PHE A 45 -14.18 -24.05 -11.35
CA PHE A 45 -15.04 -23.34 -10.40
C PHE A 45 -14.34 -23.09 -9.06
N ASP A 46 -13.69 -24.10 -8.50
CA ASP A 46 -12.93 -23.97 -7.25
C ASP A 46 -11.81 -22.93 -7.40
N SER A 47 -11.08 -22.97 -8.53
CA SER A 47 -10.04 -21.98 -8.83
C SER A 47 -10.60 -20.56 -8.99
N LEU A 48 -11.80 -20.41 -9.57
CA LEU A 48 -12.45 -19.11 -9.70
C LEU A 48 -12.89 -18.57 -8.34
N GLN A 49 -13.35 -19.45 -7.46
CA GLN A 49 -13.75 -19.11 -6.11
C GLN A 49 -12.55 -18.66 -5.26
N ASP A 50 -11.43 -19.37 -5.31
CA ASP A 50 -10.18 -18.95 -4.66
C ASP A 50 -9.72 -17.57 -5.15
N PHE A 51 -9.84 -17.30 -6.46
CA PHE A 51 -9.50 -16.02 -7.05
C PHE A 51 -10.44 -14.89 -6.60
N ALA A 52 -11.74 -15.17 -6.52
CA ALA A 52 -12.73 -14.21 -6.03
C ALA A 52 -12.49 -13.86 -4.54
N ASP A 53 -12.14 -14.85 -3.73
CA ASP A 53 -11.81 -14.64 -2.31
C ASP A 53 -10.52 -13.82 -2.14
N ASP A 54 -9.48 -14.07 -2.95
CA ASP A 54 -8.26 -13.26 -2.92
C ASP A 54 -8.52 -11.82 -3.35
N LEU A 55 -9.32 -11.60 -4.40
CA LEU A 55 -9.74 -10.26 -4.81
C LEU A 55 -10.50 -9.55 -3.71
N THR A 56 -11.48 -10.23 -3.10
CA THR A 56 -12.30 -9.66 -2.02
C THR A 56 -11.42 -9.22 -0.85
N ARG A 57 -10.50 -10.07 -0.39
CA ARG A 57 -9.55 -9.73 0.68
C ARG A 57 -8.67 -8.52 0.33
N ARG A 58 -8.20 -8.42 -0.93
CA ARG A 58 -7.42 -7.27 -1.38
C ARG A 58 -8.25 -5.99 -1.35
N PHE A 59 -9.49 -6.03 -1.82
CA PHE A 59 -10.39 -4.89 -1.81
C PHE A 59 -10.76 -4.45 -0.39
N GLU A 60 -11.06 -5.38 0.51
CA GLU A 60 -11.36 -5.07 1.92
C GLU A 60 -10.18 -4.40 2.62
N ARG A 61 -8.96 -4.92 2.42
CA ARG A 61 -7.74 -4.27 2.94
C ARG A 61 -7.56 -2.86 2.39
N HIS A 62 -7.77 -2.69 1.09
CA HIS A 62 -7.64 -1.40 0.43
C HIS A 62 -8.74 -0.41 0.89
N ALA A 63 -9.97 -0.88 1.06
CA ALA A 63 -11.08 -0.07 1.58
C ALA A 63 -10.84 0.37 3.02
N THR A 64 -10.34 -0.54 3.88
CA THR A 64 -10.00 -0.22 5.28
C THR A 64 -8.86 0.80 5.35
N TYR A 65 -7.85 0.65 4.49
CA TYR A 65 -6.78 1.63 4.34
C TYR A 65 -7.33 3.00 3.94
N LEU A 66 -8.17 3.06 2.89
CA LEU A 66 -8.78 4.31 2.43
C LEU A 66 -9.71 4.95 3.46
N SER A 67 -10.48 4.17 4.24
CA SER A 67 -11.34 4.71 5.28
C SER A 67 -10.53 5.30 6.44
N ALA A 68 -9.44 4.65 6.83
CA ALA A 68 -8.52 5.16 7.84
C ALA A 68 -7.83 6.45 7.35
N GLU A 69 -7.43 6.47 6.08
CA GLU A 69 -6.84 7.65 5.44
C GLU A 69 -7.82 8.83 5.40
N ALA A 70 -9.08 8.60 5.01
CA ALA A 70 -10.11 9.64 4.96
C ALA A 70 -10.39 10.25 6.34
N LEU A 71 -10.53 9.41 7.39
CA LEU A 71 -10.72 9.88 8.77
C LEU A 71 -9.52 10.69 9.28
N ARG A 72 -8.28 10.30 8.93
CA ARG A 72 -7.08 11.07 9.28
C ARG A 72 -7.02 12.39 8.54
N MET A 73 -7.34 12.41 7.24
CA MET A 73 -7.38 13.64 6.46
C MET A 73 -8.38 14.62 7.05
N ASP A 74 -9.55 14.16 7.51
CA ASP A 74 -10.56 15.03 8.13
C ASP A 74 -10.09 15.60 9.48
N LEU A 75 -9.38 14.82 10.30
CA LEU A 75 -8.79 15.31 11.56
C LEU A 75 -7.74 16.40 11.28
N PHE A 76 -6.80 16.15 10.38
CA PHE A 76 -5.77 17.13 10.02
C PHE A 76 -6.36 18.35 9.32
N ARG A 77 -7.35 18.19 8.42
CA ARG A 77 -8.10 19.32 7.86
C ARG A 77 -8.76 20.13 8.94
N SER A 78 -9.41 19.52 9.93
CA SER A 78 -10.07 20.27 11.01
C SER A 78 -9.09 21.12 11.83
N ILE A 79 -7.88 20.60 12.08
CA ILE A 79 -6.83 21.31 12.81
C ILE A 79 -6.24 22.44 11.94
N LEU A 80 -6.00 22.17 10.66
CA LEU A 80 -5.44 23.15 9.72
C LEU A 80 -6.43 24.25 9.39
N ASP A 81 -7.65 23.89 8.97
CA ASP A 81 -8.69 24.77 8.43
C ASP A 81 -9.35 25.68 9.44
N GLN A 82 -9.32 25.35 10.73
CA GLN A 82 -10.02 26.16 11.73
C GLN A 82 -9.11 26.86 12.74
N ARG A 83 -7.81 26.53 12.81
CA ARG A 83 -6.95 27.01 13.93
C ARG A 83 -5.60 27.59 13.55
N LEU A 84 -5.06 27.29 12.36
CA LEU A 84 -3.74 27.78 11.96
C LEU A 84 -3.86 28.87 10.91
N SER A 85 -3.21 30.01 11.17
CA SER A 85 -3.02 31.05 10.15
C SER A 85 -2.17 30.52 8.99
N ASP A 86 -2.25 31.14 7.81
CA ASP A 86 -1.42 30.74 6.65
C ASP A 86 0.08 30.73 6.99
N ARG A 87 0.51 31.67 7.84
CA ARG A 87 1.87 31.75 8.35
C ARG A 87 2.25 30.55 9.24
N ASP A 88 1.34 30.13 10.12
CA ASP A 88 1.61 28.97 11.00
C ASP A 88 1.63 27.67 10.19
N ARG A 89 0.77 27.55 9.18
CA ARG A 89 0.80 26.45 8.21
C ARG A 89 2.12 26.40 7.45
N GLU A 90 2.60 27.55 6.97
CA GLU A 90 3.89 27.66 6.30
C GLU A 90 5.04 27.22 7.21
N ILE A 91 5.07 27.70 8.47
CA ILE A 91 6.09 27.31 9.45
C ILE A 91 6.04 25.80 9.73
N LEU A 92 4.84 25.23 9.87
CA LEU A 92 4.64 23.80 10.08
C LEU A 92 5.12 22.98 8.89
N CYS A 93 4.76 23.36 7.65
CA CYS A 93 5.26 22.70 6.44
C CYS A 93 6.79 22.75 6.34
N HIS A 94 7.40 23.90 6.66
CA HIS A 94 8.86 24.01 6.72
C HIS A 94 9.43 23.04 7.74
N TYR A 95 8.94 23.05 8.98
CA TYR A 95 9.40 22.16 10.06
C TYR A 95 9.36 20.68 9.64
N ILE A 96 8.24 20.25 9.05
CA ILE A 96 8.07 18.87 8.57
C ILE A 96 9.06 18.56 7.44
N GLY A 97 9.24 19.48 6.48
CA GLY A 97 10.25 19.34 5.44
C GLY A 97 11.67 19.18 5.97
N TYR A 98 12.06 20.00 6.95
CA TYR A 98 13.37 19.88 7.61
C TYR A 98 13.53 18.55 8.32
N PHE A 99 12.50 18.10 9.05
CA PHE A 99 12.50 16.83 9.74
C PHE A 99 12.70 15.66 8.76
N LEU A 100 11.93 15.63 7.66
CA LEU A 100 12.07 14.59 6.63
C LEU A 100 13.44 14.64 5.94
N TYR A 101 13.99 15.83 5.70
CA TYR A 101 15.34 15.98 5.17
C TYR A 101 16.40 15.46 6.13
N TYR A 102 16.28 15.75 7.43
CA TYR A 102 17.18 15.24 8.45
C TYR A 102 17.21 13.71 8.45
N VAL A 103 16.03 13.07 8.45
CA VAL A 103 15.92 11.60 8.39
C VAL A 103 16.58 11.06 7.12
N LEU A 104 16.31 11.68 5.97
CA LEU A 104 16.90 11.30 4.69
C LEU A 104 18.44 11.38 4.71
N VAL A 105 19.02 12.45 5.26
CA VAL A 105 20.47 12.61 5.39
C VAL A 105 21.06 11.55 6.33
N ARG A 106 20.44 11.31 7.49
CA ARG A 106 20.88 10.29 8.44
C ARG A 106 20.88 8.89 7.83
N ILE A 107 19.85 8.57 7.05
CA ILE A 107 19.81 7.32 6.28
C ILE A 107 20.96 7.26 5.27
N GLY A 108 21.23 8.34 4.52
CA GLY A 108 22.34 8.38 3.57
C GLY A 108 23.74 8.31 4.21
N GLU A 109 23.87 8.66 5.49
CA GLU A 109 25.12 8.52 6.26
C GLU A 109 25.38 7.08 6.68
N GLU A 110 24.33 6.35 7.08
CA GLU A 110 24.46 4.98 7.58
C GLU A 110 24.28 3.92 6.49
N LEU A 111 23.52 4.24 5.44
CA LEU A 111 23.29 3.42 4.26
C LEU A 111 23.68 4.24 3.01
N PRO A 112 24.97 4.24 2.63
CA PRO A 112 25.50 5.08 1.56
C PRO A 112 24.82 4.91 0.20
N GLN A 113 24.21 3.75 -0.07
CA GLN A 113 23.42 3.50 -1.28
C GLN A 113 22.23 4.45 -1.45
N TYR A 114 21.73 5.04 -0.36
CA TYR A 114 20.60 5.97 -0.38
C TYR A 114 21.02 7.45 -0.36
N ARG A 115 22.33 7.75 -0.37
CA ARG A 115 22.85 9.13 -0.30
C ARG A 115 22.42 10.03 -1.46
N THR A 116 22.15 9.44 -2.62
CA THR A 116 21.73 10.16 -3.84
C THR A 116 20.22 10.36 -3.93
N VAL A 117 19.44 9.79 -3.00
CA VAL A 117 17.99 9.92 -2.98
C VAL A 117 17.63 11.34 -2.56
N LYS A 118 16.96 12.08 -3.47
CA LYS A 118 16.62 13.50 -3.27
C LYS A 118 15.30 13.75 -2.56
N SER A 119 14.50 12.72 -2.31
CA SER A 119 13.23 12.87 -1.61
C SER A 119 12.85 11.62 -0.84
N TYR A 120 12.29 11.84 0.35
CA TYR A 120 11.79 10.76 1.19
C TYR A 120 10.73 9.90 0.48
N ARG A 121 9.89 10.52 -0.36
CA ARG A 121 8.90 9.79 -1.17
C ARG A 121 9.51 8.68 -2.03
N ARG A 122 10.70 8.91 -2.60
CA ARG A 122 11.42 7.88 -3.38
C ARG A 122 11.99 6.80 -2.47
N LEU A 123 12.54 7.21 -1.32
CA LEU A 123 13.08 6.30 -0.32
C LEU A 123 12.02 5.33 0.21
N ARG A 124 10.80 5.83 0.45
CA ARG A 124 9.67 5.03 0.95
C ARG A 124 9.30 3.86 0.04
N SER A 125 9.33 4.06 -1.28
CA SER A 125 9.05 2.97 -2.24
C SER A 125 10.07 1.83 -2.21
N GLN A 126 11.21 2.04 -1.54
CA GLN A 126 12.28 1.06 -1.38
C GLN A 126 12.22 0.36 -0.02
N GLU A 127 11.50 0.90 0.97
CA GLU A 127 11.36 0.29 2.31
C GLU A 127 10.70 -1.09 2.27
N ASP A 128 9.75 -1.31 1.35
CA ASP A 128 9.11 -2.63 1.18
C ASP A 128 10.08 -3.70 0.65
N ARG A 129 11.16 -3.28 0.00
CA ARG A 129 12.17 -4.16 -0.63
C ARG A 129 13.44 -4.28 0.20
N ASP A 130 13.70 -3.33 1.09
CA ASP A 130 14.86 -3.30 1.97
C ASP A 130 14.43 -3.16 3.45
N PRO A 131 14.30 -4.29 4.18
CA PRO A 131 13.98 -4.26 5.61
C PRO A 131 14.99 -3.49 6.46
N ALA A 132 16.26 -3.42 6.03
CA ALA A 132 17.29 -2.68 6.76
C ALA A 132 17.03 -1.17 6.71
N LEU A 133 16.53 -0.68 5.57
CA LEU A 133 16.10 0.71 5.41
C LEU A 133 14.94 1.05 6.36
N LYS A 134 13.91 0.21 6.41
CA LYS A 134 12.77 0.41 7.31
C LYS A 134 13.21 0.41 8.78
N THR A 135 14.06 -0.54 9.16
CA THR A 135 14.59 -0.67 10.53
C THR A 135 15.41 0.56 10.93
N LEU A 136 16.30 1.02 10.04
CA LEU A 136 17.10 2.21 10.29
C LEU A 136 16.24 3.47 10.43
N ARG A 137 15.24 3.64 9.55
CA ARG A 137 14.29 4.74 9.66
C ARG A 137 13.59 4.72 11.01
N CYS A 138 13.00 3.58 11.41
CA CYS A 138 12.32 3.47 12.71
C CYS A 138 13.23 3.88 13.85
N ARG A 139 14.48 3.40 13.86
CA ARG A 139 15.46 3.75 14.89
C ARG A 139 15.76 5.25 14.91
N ILE A 140 16.01 5.87 13.74
CA ILE A 140 16.27 7.32 13.65
C ILE A 140 15.07 8.13 14.16
N THR A 141 13.84 7.72 13.83
CA THR A 141 12.63 8.44 14.27
C THR A 141 12.36 8.22 15.76
N GLU A 142 12.57 7.01 16.27
CA GLU A 142 12.48 6.68 17.69
C GLU A 142 13.51 7.47 18.52
N ASP A 143 14.74 7.61 18.04
CA ASP A 143 15.79 8.44 18.67
C ASP A 143 15.38 9.92 18.77
N LEU A 144 14.48 10.38 17.88
CA LEU A 144 13.89 11.72 17.89
C LEU A 144 12.60 11.80 18.72
N GLY A 145 12.16 10.71 19.33
CA GLY A 145 10.91 10.62 20.09
C GLY A 145 9.66 10.59 19.21
N VAL A 146 9.80 10.21 17.93
CA VAL A 146 8.70 10.12 16.97
C VAL A 146 8.42 8.66 16.67
N ASP A 147 7.23 8.20 17.06
CA ASP A 147 6.78 6.84 16.74
C ASP A 147 6.41 6.69 15.25
N GLU A 148 6.27 5.45 14.81
CA GLU A 148 5.95 5.13 13.41
C GLU A 148 4.63 5.76 12.96
N ILE A 149 3.60 5.79 13.81
CA ILE A 149 2.28 6.29 13.46
C ILE A 149 2.36 7.80 13.20
N VAL A 150 2.97 8.55 14.12
CA VAL A 150 3.18 9.99 13.98
C VAL A 150 4.04 10.30 12.76
N PHE A 151 5.08 9.50 12.52
CA PHE A 151 5.92 9.67 11.34
C PHE A 151 5.14 9.51 10.03
N GLU A 152 4.28 8.50 9.93
CA GLU A 152 3.40 8.31 8.77
C GLU A 152 2.46 9.50 8.60
N GLU A 153 1.87 10.01 9.69
CA GLU A 153 1.00 11.17 9.65
C GLU A 153 1.71 12.42 9.12
N LEU A 154 2.97 12.65 9.53
CA LEU A 154 3.78 13.75 9.03
C LEU A 154 4.08 13.60 7.52
N LEU A 155 4.27 12.38 7.04
CA LEU A 155 4.47 12.11 5.61
C LEU A 155 3.21 12.37 4.78
N HIS A 156 2.05 11.92 5.26
CA HIS A 156 0.76 12.19 4.63
C HIS A 156 0.49 13.70 4.59
N PHE A 157 0.70 14.38 5.71
CA PHE A 157 0.59 15.83 5.80
C PHE A 157 1.50 16.53 4.77
N TYR A 158 2.76 16.13 4.70
CA TYR A 158 3.71 16.69 3.74
C TYR A 158 3.27 16.47 2.29
N LYS A 159 2.73 15.30 1.97
CA LYS A 159 2.27 14.98 0.62
C LYS A 159 1.06 15.81 0.21
N ASP A 160 0.10 15.98 1.11
CA ASP A 160 -1.23 16.48 0.76
C ASP A 160 -1.37 18.00 0.94
N TYR A 161 -0.58 18.60 1.85
CA TYR A 161 -0.67 20.03 2.18
C TYR A 161 0.58 20.81 1.81
N CYS A 162 1.74 20.16 1.76
CA CYS A 162 3.01 20.81 1.52
C CYS A 162 3.37 20.61 0.02
N GLN A 163 2.70 21.36 -0.87
CA GLN A 163 2.93 21.26 -2.33
C GLN A 163 4.39 21.50 -2.72
N PRO A 164 4.94 20.79 -3.72
CA PRO A 164 6.34 20.90 -4.12
C PRO A 164 6.75 22.30 -4.61
N GLU A 165 5.79 23.14 -5.03
CA GLU A 165 6.02 24.53 -5.45
C GLU A 165 6.33 25.45 -4.25
N CYS A 166 5.90 25.09 -3.04
CA CYS A 166 6.28 25.76 -1.79
C CYS A 166 7.60 25.22 -1.22
N PHE A 167 8.14 24.13 -1.78
CA PHE A 167 9.43 23.55 -1.39
C PHE A 167 10.53 23.97 -2.37
N SER A 168 10.77 25.27 -2.42
CA SER A 168 12.12 25.78 -2.63
C SER A 168 12.94 25.76 -1.32
N VAL A 169 12.57 24.91 -0.35
CA VAL A 169 13.37 24.60 0.85
C VAL A 169 14.57 23.75 0.44
N PHE A 170 15.27 24.16 -0.60
CA PHE A 170 16.48 24.93 -0.51
C PHE A 170 17.20 24.79 -1.85
N GLN A 171 17.65 25.88 -2.45
CA GLN A 171 18.95 25.83 -3.11
C GLN A 171 20.00 25.72 -2.00
N ILE A 172 20.13 24.55 -1.34
CA ILE A 172 21.30 24.26 -0.50
C ILE A 172 22.36 23.98 -1.56
N GLY A 173 22.94 25.05 -2.09
CA GLY A 173 24.24 24.97 -2.71
C GLY A 173 25.18 24.51 -1.61
N GLU A 174 25.61 23.25 -1.69
CA GLU A 174 26.79 22.66 -1.04
C GLU A 174 27.10 23.09 0.41
N ALA A 175 26.12 23.54 1.19
CA ALA A 175 26.38 24.03 2.54
C ALA A 175 26.53 22.83 3.49
N PRO A 176 27.63 22.77 4.27
CA PRO A 176 27.91 21.66 5.15
C PRO A 176 26.83 21.49 6.24
N LYS A 177 26.59 20.24 6.62
CA LYS A 177 25.59 19.79 7.60
C LYS A 177 25.60 20.62 8.89
N GLU A 178 26.78 21.07 9.35
CA GLU A 178 26.90 21.89 10.56
C GLU A 178 26.20 23.25 10.44
N GLU A 179 26.23 23.90 9.28
CA GLU A 179 25.61 25.21 9.07
C GLU A 179 24.08 25.12 9.09
N VAL A 180 23.54 24.06 8.50
CA VAL A 180 22.10 23.77 8.51
C VAL A 180 21.63 23.50 9.95
N LEU A 181 22.37 22.68 10.71
CA LEU A 181 22.05 22.38 12.11
C LEU A 181 22.19 23.59 13.04
N LEU A 182 23.16 24.47 12.80
CA LEU A 182 23.33 25.73 13.53
C LEU A 182 22.22 26.73 13.22
N ALA A 183 21.81 26.86 11.96
CA ALA A 183 20.67 27.69 11.57
C ALA A 183 19.36 27.21 12.21
N ILE A 184 19.18 25.89 12.34
CA ILE A 184 18.03 25.29 13.04
C ILE A 184 18.06 25.65 14.53
N ARG A 185 19.20 25.46 15.23
CA ARG A 185 19.31 25.84 16.64
C ARG A 185 19.09 27.34 16.87
N GLY A 186 19.59 28.19 15.97
CA GLY A 186 19.42 29.65 16.05
C GLY A 186 17.97 30.11 15.87
N LYS A 187 17.21 29.49 14.96
CA LYS A 187 15.79 29.82 14.76
C LYS A 187 14.89 29.28 15.88
N VAL A 188 15.20 28.11 16.41
CA VAL A 188 14.46 27.53 17.55
C VAL A 188 14.71 28.33 18.85
N SER A 189 15.92 28.85 19.07
CA SER A 189 16.23 29.68 20.25
C SER A 189 15.59 31.07 20.20
N VAL A 190 15.57 31.73 19.04
CA VAL A 190 14.91 33.05 18.86
C VAL A 190 13.40 32.97 19.10
N THR A 191 12.78 31.82 18.82
CA THR A 191 11.34 31.62 19.05
C THR A 191 11.03 31.42 20.54
N ARG A 192 11.91 30.76 21.31
CA ARG A 192 11.78 30.68 22.78
C ARG A 192 11.90 32.05 23.47
N SER A 193 12.78 32.92 22.96
CA SER A 193 12.97 34.27 23.53
C SER A 193 11.78 35.21 23.30
N LYS A 194 10.98 34.99 22.26
CA LYS A 194 9.78 35.81 21.99
C LYS A 194 8.54 35.36 22.76
N ILE A 195 8.44 34.07 23.08
CA ILE A 195 7.32 33.53 23.86
C ILE A 195 7.45 33.89 25.36
N ALA A 196 8.69 34.01 25.86
CA ALA A 196 8.95 34.36 27.27
C ALA A 196 8.67 35.84 27.65
N VAL A 197 8.30 36.72 26.71
CA VAL A 197 8.13 38.17 26.96
C VAL A 197 6.66 38.63 26.89
N SER A 198 5.67 37.72 26.80
CA SER A 198 4.25 38.09 26.65
C SER A 198 3.28 37.39 27.60
N THR A 199 3.66 37.24 28.87
CA THR A 199 2.66 37.06 29.94
C THR A 199 2.54 38.34 30.76
N PRO A 200 1.46 39.12 30.62
CA PRO A 200 1.16 40.18 31.58
C PRO A 200 0.74 39.52 32.90
N SER A 201 1.56 39.72 33.92
CA SER A 201 1.19 39.50 35.31
C SER A 201 0.14 40.54 35.70
N THR A 202 -1.10 40.10 35.91
CA THR A 202 -2.14 40.93 36.54
C THR A 202 -2.85 40.08 37.58
N TYR A 203 -2.31 40.06 38.80
CA TYR A 203 -3.06 39.88 40.05
C TYR A 203 -2.35 40.62 41.19
N VAL A 204 -2.82 41.83 41.44
CA VAL A 204 -2.79 42.60 42.71
C VAL A 204 -4.08 43.45 42.58
N THR A 205 -5.11 43.36 43.41
CA THR A 205 -5.29 43.13 44.86
C THR A 205 -6.51 42.27 45.12
#